data_AF-A0A1C7MU08-F1
#
_entry.id   AF-A0A1C7MU08-F1
#
_cell.length_a   1.000
_cell.length_b   1.000
_cell.length_c   1.000
_cell.angle_alpha   90.00
_cell.angle_beta   90.00
_cell.angle_gamma   90.00
#
_symmetry.space_group_name_H-M   'P 1'
#
loop_
_entity.id
_entity.type
_entity.pdbx_description
1 polymer ?
#
loop_
_entity_poly.entity_id
_entity_poly.type
_entity_poly.pdbx_seq_one_letter_code
_entity_poly.pdbx_strand_id
1 'polypeptide(L)' 'IPSINELNRLYKASWRRDEKGRKMYSRRITIINKIRQLVSEGMTEEDAVKQLEAKRLSEKLSLNKLHDALK' A
#
# COMPACT_ATOMS: atom_id res chain seq x y z
N ILE A 1 7.34 5.94 -22.04
CA ILE A 1 7.77 5.24 -20.80
C ILE A 1 6.51 4.69 -20.14
N PRO A 2 6.41 3.38 -19.86
CA PRO A 2 5.22 2.81 -19.22
C PRO A 2 4.99 3.44 -17.85
N SER A 3 3.73 3.63 -17.47
CA SER A 3 3.34 4.11 -16.15
C SER A 3 3.74 3.12 -15.06
N ILE A 4 3.85 3.61 -13.82
CA ILE A 4 4.12 2.75 -12.65
C ILE A 4 3.05 1.66 -12.51
N ASN A 5 1.80 1.96 -12.84
CA ASN A 5 0.70 0.99 -12.79
C ASN A 5 0.88 -0.12 -13.84
N GLU A 6 1.28 0.23 -15.06
CA GLU A 6 1.58 -0.75 -16.12
C GLU A 6 2.79 -1.61 -15.77
N LEU A 7 3.87 -0.99 -15.26
CA LEU A 7 5.05 -1.71 -14.77
C LEU A 7 4.71 -2.67 -13.63
N ASN A 8 3.83 -2.26 -12.71
CA ASN A 8 3.38 -3.11 -11.62
C ASN A 8 2.46 -4.24 -12.10
N ARG A 9 1.62 -4.01 -13.13
CA ARG A 9 0.79 -5.07 -13.74
C ARG A 9 1.64 -6.14 -14.42
N LEU A 10 2.69 -5.72 -15.13
CA LEU A 10 3.55 -6.61 -15.90
C LEU A 10 4.58 -7.34 -15.04
N TYR A 11 5.16 -6.65 -14.05
CA TYR A 11 6.34 -7.13 -13.33
C TYR A 11 6.21 -7.10 -11.81
N LYS A 12 5.06 -6.69 -11.24
CA LYS A 12 4.86 -6.49 -9.79
C LYS A 12 5.96 -5.61 -9.17
N ALA A 13 6.63 -6.07 -8.11
CA ALA A 13 7.78 -5.37 -7.56
C ALA A 13 9.07 -5.56 -8.39
N SER A 14 9.13 -6.58 -9.25
CA SER A 14 10.37 -7.04 -9.91
C SER A 14 10.92 -6.08 -10.96
N TRP A 15 10.16 -5.08 -11.43
CA TRP A 15 10.72 -4.03 -12.30
C TRP A 15 11.70 -3.10 -11.57
N ARG A 16 11.74 -3.14 -10.23
CA ARG A 16 12.77 -2.46 -9.44
C ARG A 16 14.00 -3.35 -9.29
N ARG A 17 15.15 -2.81 -9.69
CA ARG A 17 16.42 -3.56 -9.74
C ARG A 17 16.97 -3.88 -8.34
N ASP A 18 16.83 -2.96 -7.40
CA ASP A 18 17.36 -3.11 -6.04
C ASP A 18 16.35 -3.76 -5.09
N GLU A 19 16.83 -4.68 -4.25
CA GLU A 19 15.99 -5.41 -3.29
C GLU A 19 15.31 -4.48 -2.28
N LYS A 20 16.04 -3.44 -1.83
CA LYS A 20 15.52 -2.42 -0.91
C LYS A 20 14.30 -1.71 -1.50
N GLY A 21 14.39 -1.32 -2.77
CA GLY A 21 13.33 -0.67 -3.54
C GLY A 21 12.15 -1.61 -3.77
N ARG A 22 12.39 -2.89 -4.05
CA ARG A 22 11.32 -3.90 -4.14
C ARG A 22 10.54 -4.03 -2.83
N LYS A 23 11.24 -4.20 -1.70
CA LYS A 23 10.61 -4.33 -0.37
C LYS A 23 9.85 -3.07 0.03
N MET A 24 10.46 -1.91 -0.16
CA MET A 24 9.82 -0.62 0.18
C MET A 24 8.55 -0.40 -0.65
N TYR A 25 8.61 -0.65 -1.96
CA TYR A 25 7.45 -0.52 -2.83
C TYR A 25 6.35 -1.52 -2.51
N SER A 26 6.70 -2.80 -2.30
CA SER A 26 5.73 -3.85 -1.93
C SER A 26 4.95 -3.50 -0.67
N ARG A 27 5.60 -2.86 0.31
CA ARG A 27 4.94 -2.41 1.54
C ARG A 27 3.91 -1.32 1.28
N ARG A 28 4.32 -0.28 0.55
CA ARG A 28 3.47 0.87 0.25
C ARG A 28 2.31 0.51 -0.69
N ILE A 29 2.55 -0.32 -1.70
CA ILE A 29 1.49 -0.68 -2.65
C ILE A 29 0.37 -1.48 -1.98
N THR A 30 0.68 -2.27 -0.96
CA THR A 30 -0.35 -2.99 -0.16
C THR A 30 -1.26 -2.02 0.57
N ILE A 31 -0.69 -1.00 1.23
CA ILE A 31 -1.46 0.05 1.91
C ILE A 31 -2.29 0.85 0.89
N ILE A 32 -1.69 1.26 -0.24
CA ILE A 32 -2.39 1.99 -1.31
C ILE A 32 -3.54 1.16 -1.88
N ASN A 33 -3.33 -0.14 -2.10
CA ASN A 33 -4.38 -1.03 -2.59
C ASN A 33 -5.54 -1.14 -1.59
N LYS A 34 -5.24 -1.15 -0.28
CA LYS A 34 -6.29 -1.15 0.75
C LYS A 34 -7.08 0.16 0.77
N ILE A 35 -6.42 1.31 0.63
CA ILE A 35 -7.09 2.61 0.49
C ILE A 35 -8.01 2.59 -0.74
N ARG A 36 -7.51 2.15 -1.90
CA ARG A 36 -8.31 2.03 -3.12
C ARG A 36 -9.51 1.09 -2.96
N GLN A 37 -9.34 -0.01 -2.23
CA GLN A 37 -10.43 -0.91 -1.89
C GLN A 37 -11.50 -0.21 -1.05
N LEU A 38 -11.13 0.47 0.03
CA LEU A 38 -12.07 1.20 0.89
C LEU A 38 -12.80 2.31 0.10
N VAL A 39 -12.09 2.99 -0.80
CA VAL A 39 -12.71 3.98 -1.70
C VAL A 39 -13.72 3.33 -2.64
N SER A 40 -13.40 2.15 -3.20
CA SER A 40 -14.35 1.41 -4.03
C SER A 40 -15.57 0.88 -3.27
N GLU A 41 -15.44 0.72 -1.95
CA GLU A 41 -16.53 0.35 -1.02
C GLU A 41 -17.39 1.55 -0.61
N GLY A 42 -17.12 2.74 -1.15
CA GLY A 42 -17.91 3.97 -0.95
C GLY A 42 -17.33 4.95 0.06
N MET A 43 -16.12 4.71 0.56
CA MET A 43 -15.44 5.64 1.47
C MET A 43 -14.76 6.77 0.69
N THR A 44 -14.60 7.94 1.31
CA THR A 44 -13.70 8.96 0.76
C THR A 44 -12.25 8.53 0.93
N GLU A 45 -11.33 9.03 0.10
CA GLU A 45 -9.91 8.73 0.27
C GLU A 45 -9.40 9.21 1.64
N GLU A 46 -9.87 10.37 2.10
CA GLU A 46 -9.49 10.93 3.38
C GLU A 46 -9.94 10.04 4.55
N ASP A 47 -11.18 9.55 4.52
CA ASP A 47 -11.70 8.66 5.56
C ASP A 47 -11.01 7.29 5.54
N ALA A 48 -10.70 6.76 4.36
CA ALA A 48 -9.94 5.52 4.21
C ALA A 48 -8.53 5.62 4.82
N VAL A 49 -7.86 6.76 4.60
CA VAL A 49 -6.56 7.04 5.23
C VAL A 49 -6.71 7.17 6.75
N LYS A 50 -7.69 7.94 7.23
CA LYS A 50 -7.96 8.09 8.68
C LYS A 50 -8.22 6.76 9.35
N GLN A 51 -9.01 5.88 8.73
CA GLN A 51 -9.31 4.55 9.27
C GLN A 51 -8.05 3.69 9.41
N LEU A 52 -7.18 3.67 8.38
CA LEU A 52 -5.94 2.91 8.42
C LEU A 52 -4.93 3.48 9.41
N GLU A 53 -4.83 4.81 9.53
CA GLU A 53 -4.01 5.44 10.57
C GLU A 53 -4.54 5.19 11.98
N ALA A 54 -5.87 5.22 12.18
CA ALA A 54 -6.48 4.88 13.45
C ALA A 54 -6.15 3.43 13.86
N LYS A 55 -6.27 2.48 12.93
CA LYS A 55 -5.83 1.09 13.14
C LYS A 55 -4.36 1.03 13.54
N ARG A 56 -3.49 1.68 12.74
CA ARG A 56 -2.04 1.72 12.99
C ARG A 56 -1.71 2.24 14.39
N LEU A 57 -2.34 3.32 14.82
CA LEU A 57 -2.11 3.93 16.14
C LEU A 57 -2.66 3.06 17.28
N SER A 58 -3.88 2.51 17.12
CA SER A 58 -4.51 1.66 18.14
C SER A 58 -3.69 0.40 18.42
N GLU A 59 -3.11 -0.21 17.39
CA GLU A 59 -2.28 -1.41 17.48
C GLU A 59 -0.78 -1.07 17.67
N LYS A 60 -0.44 0.22 17.84
CA LYS A 60 0.95 0.72 17.99
C LYS A 60 1.90 0.23 16.89
N LEU A 61 1.39 0.11 15.66
CA LEU A 61 2.15 -0.36 14.52
C LEU A 61 2.99 0.75 13.89
N SER A 62 4.19 0.39 13.42
CA SER A 62 4.88 1.21 12.42
C SER A 62 4.19 1.05 11.06
N LEU A 63 4.44 1.97 10.13
CA LEU A 63 3.89 1.88 8.77
C LEU A 63 4.32 0.60 8.03
N ASN A 64 5.53 0.09 8.34
CA ASN A 64 6.00 -1.19 7.82
C ASN A 64 5.19 -2.38 8.38
N LYS A 65 4.82 -2.31 9.66
CA LYS A 65 4.03 -3.35 10.34
C LYS A 65 2.56 -3.30 9.97
N LEU A 66 2.03 -2.12 9.64
CA LEU A 66 0.69 -1.98 9.08
C LEU A 66 0.54 -2.79 7.78
N HIS A 67 1.53 -2.78 6.89
CA HIS A 67 1.52 -3.64 5.70
C HIS A 67 1.39 -5.13 6.05
N ASP A 68 2.10 -5.61 7.09
CA ASP A 68 2.04 -7.02 7.48
C ASP A 68 0.65 -7.39 8.01
N ALA A 69 -0.03 -6.45 8.69
CA ALA A 69 -1.39 -6.61 9.21
C ALA A 69 -2.50 -6.49 8.15
N LEU A 70 -2.16 -6.07 6.92
CA LEU A 70 -3.09 -5.88 5.81
C LEU A 70 -2.98 -6.98 4.72
N LYS A 71 -2.05 -7.92 4.87
CA LYS A 71 -1.97 -9.12 4.02
C LYS A 71 -2.95 -10.18 4.50
#